data_AF-A0A355L3W9-F1
#
_entry.id   AF-A0A355L3W9-F1
#
_cell.length_a   1.000
_cell.length_b   1.000
_cell.length_c   1.000
_cell.angle_alpha   90.00
_cell.angle_beta   90.00
_cell.angle_gamma   90.00
#
_symmetry.space_group_name_H-M   'P 1'
#
loop_
_entity.id
_entity.type
_entity.pdbx_description
1 polymer ?
#
loop_
_entity_poly.entity_id
_entity_poly.type
_entity_poly.pdbx_seq_one_letter_code
_entity_poly.pdbx_strand_id
1 'polypeptide(L)'
;MKLLLDEKTLRFVWGGSGEYWYSRVDSQVHSSVELECDDTEDLMTNGFIPFLTISNEEVIRAYIKFLDNKKVSAVLEKLSGNEYIDTFWKYFNAYSSISEGFDEFENKFVLEKAEEWCKSNSIEYSVEK
;
A
#
# COMPACT_ATOMS: atom_id res chain seq x y z
N MET A 1 -4.17 9.15 21.57
CA MET A 1 -5.08 8.40 20.67
C MET A 1 -4.20 7.58 19.73
N LYS A 2 -4.71 6.50 19.14
CA LYS A 2 -3.93 5.61 18.27
C LYS A 2 -4.59 5.53 16.91
N LEU A 3 -3.80 5.42 15.86
CA LEU A 3 -4.30 5.11 14.54
C LEU A 3 -4.89 3.69 14.54
N LEU A 4 -6.12 3.53 14.06
CA LEU A 4 -6.70 2.22 13.84
C LEU A 4 -6.36 1.76 12.42
N LEU A 5 -5.65 0.64 12.30
CA LEU A 5 -5.40 -0.03 11.03
C LEU A 5 -6.55 -1.01 10.76
N ASP A 6 -7.67 -0.47 10.29
CA ASP A 6 -8.86 -1.19 9.83
C ASP A 6 -8.90 -1.27 8.29
N GLU A 7 -9.88 -1.98 7.74
CA GLU A 7 -10.04 -2.12 6.29
C GLU A 7 -10.13 -0.75 5.58
N LYS A 8 -10.82 0.23 6.18
CA LYS A 8 -10.97 1.56 5.61
C LYS A 8 -9.61 2.27 5.50
N THR A 9 -8.84 2.28 6.58
CA THR A 9 -7.54 2.95 6.66
C THR A 9 -6.54 2.30 5.72
N LEU A 10 -6.54 0.96 5.66
CA LEU A 10 -5.66 0.22 4.76
C LEU A 10 -6.00 0.43 3.28
N ARG A 11 -7.24 0.79 2.92
CA ARG A 11 -7.59 1.14 1.53
C ARG A 11 -6.96 2.44 1.05
N PHE A 12 -6.60 3.36 1.96
CA PHE A 12 -5.98 4.65 1.57
C PHE A 12 -4.59 4.50 0.96
N VAL A 13 -3.92 3.36 1.16
CA VAL A 13 -2.59 3.10 0.56
C VAL A 13 -2.62 3.08 -0.98
N TRP A 14 -3.81 2.88 -1.56
CA TRP A 14 -4.02 2.85 -3.01
C TRP A 14 -4.32 4.22 -3.62
N GLY A 15 -4.34 5.27 -2.79
CA GLY A 15 -4.42 6.65 -3.24
C GLY A 15 -3.14 7.13 -3.94
N GLY A 16 -3.23 8.30 -4.56
CA GLY A 16 -2.07 9.01 -5.06
C GLY A 16 -1.13 9.46 -3.95
N SER A 17 0.15 9.64 -4.31
CA SER A 17 1.13 10.22 -3.39
C SER A 17 0.68 11.62 -2.94
N GLY A 18 0.55 11.81 -1.64
CA GLY A 18 0.06 13.08 -1.06
C GLY A 18 -1.46 13.26 -1.12
N GLU A 19 -2.23 12.23 -1.49
CA GLU A 19 -3.69 12.27 -1.42
C GLU A 19 -4.20 12.11 0.01
N TYR A 20 -3.52 11.29 0.83
CA TYR A 20 -3.92 11.00 2.20
C TYR A 20 -2.85 11.39 3.20
N TRP A 21 -3.28 11.90 4.35
CA TRP A 21 -2.42 12.50 5.37
C TRP A 21 -2.86 12.09 6.76
N TYR A 22 -1.91 11.59 7.55
CA TYR A 22 -2.12 11.31 8.96
C TYR A 22 -1.96 12.58 9.80
N SER A 23 -2.92 12.86 10.67
CA SER A 23 -2.88 13.97 11.62
C SER A 23 -2.40 13.50 12.99
N ARG A 24 -1.35 14.15 13.52
CA ARG A 24 -0.91 13.91 14.91
C ARG A 24 -1.89 14.42 15.96
N VAL A 25 -2.85 15.28 15.59
CA VAL A 25 -3.79 15.91 16.51
C VAL A 25 -4.90 14.93 16.91
N ASP A 26 -5.50 14.26 15.93
CA ASP A 26 -6.65 13.35 16.15
C ASP A 26 -6.31 11.87 15.91
N SER A 27 -5.09 11.58 15.43
CA SER A 27 -4.63 10.23 15.08
C SER A 27 -5.43 9.56 13.96
N GLN A 28 -5.98 10.35 13.02
CA GLN A 28 -6.74 9.87 11.86
C GLN A 28 -6.03 10.21 10.54
N VAL A 29 -6.45 9.51 9.48
CA VAL A 29 -6.04 9.79 8.10
C VAL A 29 -7.15 10.58 7.41
N HIS A 30 -6.77 11.69 6.80
CA HIS A 30 -7.63 12.62 6.08
C HIS A 30 -7.19 12.72 4.63
N SER A 31 -8.12 12.96 3.72
CA SER A 31 -7.77 13.30 2.34
C SER A 31 -7.30 14.77 2.25
N SER A 32 -6.39 15.07 1.32
CA SER A 32 -5.95 16.44 1.05
C SER A 32 -7.10 17.34 0.61
N VAL A 33 -8.11 16.76 -0.05
CA VAL A 33 -9.34 17.44 -0.45
C VAL A 33 -10.16 17.88 0.77
N GLU A 34 -10.32 17.04 1.78
CA GLU A 34 -11.03 17.38 3.03
C GLU A 34 -10.29 18.46 3.83
N LEU A 35 -8.95 18.49 3.73
CA LEU A 35 -8.11 19.49 4.40
C LEU A 35 -8.09 20.85 3.68
N GLU A 36 -8.75 20.97 2.51
CA GLU A 36 -8.77 22.17 1.66
C GLU A 36 -7.38 22.78 1.46
N CYS A 37 -6.37 21.91 1.29
CA CYS A 37 -4.97 22.33 1.29
C CYS A 37 -4.34 22.16 -0.09
N ASP A 38 -3.96 23.29 -0.68
CA ASP A 38 -3.26 23.34 -1.96
C ASP A 38 -1.73 23.17 -1.82
N ASP A 39 -1.17 23.41 -0.62
CA ASP A 39 0.27 23.35 -0.35
C ASP A 39 0.61 22.27 0.71
N THR A 40 1.25 21.21 0.25
CA THR A 40 1.67 20.09 1.10
C THR A 40 2.75 20.46 2.13
N GLU A 41 3.51 21.54 1.93
CA GLU A 41 4.49 22.01 2.93
C GLU A 41 3.82 22.56 4.19
N ASP A 42 2.66 23.21 4.03
CA ASP A 42 1.86 23.71 5.14
C ASP A 42 1.31 22.54 5.98
N LEU A 43 0.89 21.45 5.36
CA LEU A 43 0.44 20.25 6.07
C LEU A 43 1.54 19.68 6.98
N MET A 44 2.76 19.54 6.46
CA MET A 44 3.89 19.05 7.25
C MET A 44 4.20 19.97 8.44
N THR A 45 4.16 21.28 8.22
CA THR A 45 4.38 22.29 9.28
C THR A 45 3.30 22.21 10.37
N ASN A 46 2.06 21.87 9.99
CA ASN A 46 0.93 21.69 10.90
C ASN A 46 0.87 20.30 11.56
N GLY A 47 1.91 19.48 11.40
CA GLY A 47 2.03 18.18 12.07
C GLY A 47 1.29 17.04 11.37
N PHE A 48 0.95 17.21 10.10
CA PHE A 48 0.50 16.11 9.25
C PHE A 48 1.69 15.34 8.67
N ILE A 49 1.48 14.06 8.40
CA ILE A 49 2.47 13.19 7.77
C ILE A 49 1.82 12.58 6.53
N PRO A 50 2.47 12.60 5.35
CA PRO A 50 1.94 11.91 4.19
C PRO A 50 1.71 10.43 4.52
N PHE A 51 0.50 9.96 4.30
CA PHE A 51 0.20 8.55 4.47
C PHE A 51 0.91 7.75 3.37
N LEU A 52 1.17 6.47 3.64
CA LEU A 52 1.92 5.65 2.69
C LEU A 52 1.11 5.41 1.40
N THR A 53 1.82 5.26 0.30
CA THR A 53 1.25 4.85 -0.99
C THR A 53 1.94 3.58 -1.45
N ILE A 54 1.16 2.58 -1.86
CA ILE A 54 1.66 1.31 -2.40
C ILE A 54 1.26 1.23 -3.87
N SER A 55 2.22 0.90 -4.73
CA SER A 55 1.94 0.69 -6.14
C SER A 55 1.51 -0.76 -6.43
N ASN A 56 0.67 -0.95 -7.44
CA ASN A 56 0.33 -2.29 -7.95
C ASN A 56 1.58 -3.11 -8.29
N GLU A 57 2.56 -2.47 -8.94
CA GLU A 57 3.80 -3.15 -9.32
C GLU A 57 4.59 -3.63 -8.10
N GLU A 58 4.63 -2.86 -7.01
CA GLU A 58 5.30 -3.25 -5.77
C GLU A 58 4.68 -4.51 -5.15
N VAL A 59 3.35 -4.56 -5.02
CA VAL A 59 2.64 -5.72 -4.46
C VAL A 59 2.84 -6.95 -5.34
N ILE A 60 2.66 -6.80 -6.65
CA ILE A 60 2.84 -7.90 -7.59
C ILE A 60 4.27 -8.44 -7.55
N ARG A 61 5.29 -7.57 -7.48
CA ARG A 61 6.70 -8.00 -7.36
C ARG A 61 6.95 -8.77 -6.07
N ALA A 62 6.42 -8.29 -4.96
CA ALA A 62 6.52 -8.99 -3.68
C ALA A 62 5.83 -10.35 -3.72
N TYR A 63 4.66 -10.43 -4.36
CA TYR A 63 3.88 -11.65 -4.48
C TYR A 63 4.57 -12.70 -5.36
N ILE A 64 5.11 -12.32 -6.51
CA ILE A 64 5.84 -13.23 -7.39
C ILE A 64 7.07 -13.81 -6.68
N LYS A 65 7.75 -12.99 -5.87
CA LYS A 65 8.85 -13.46 -5.03
C LYS A 65 8.38 -14.43 -3.95
N PHE A 66 7.22 -14.18 -3.34
CA PHE A 66 6.61 -15.08 -2.36
C PHE A 66 6.22 -16.44 -2.96
N LEU A 67 5.67 -16.45 -4.18
CA LEU A 67 5.34 -17.68 -4.91
C LEU A 67 6.56 -18.54 -5.28
N ASP A 68 7.76 -17.95 -5.31
CA ASP A 68 9.03 -18.57 -5.74
C ASP A 68 8.91 -19.32 -7.10
N ASN A 69 8.06 -18.82 -7.99
CA ASN A 69 7.82 -19.44 -9.28
C ASN A 69 8.87 -18.99 -10.29
N LYS A 70 9.91 -19.81 -10.48
CA LYS A 70 11.05 -19.51 -11.36
C LYS A 70 10.66 -19.19 -12.80
N LYS A 71 9.62 -19.83 -13.34
CA LYS A 71 9.20 -19.62 -14.74
C LYS A 71 8.55 -18.25 -14.91
N VAL A 72 7.59 -17.93 -14.05
CA VAL A 72 6.87 -16.66 -14.09
C VAL A 72 7.82 -15.51 -13.75
N SER A 73 8.67 -15.69 -12.73
CA SER A 73 9.69 -14.70 -12.34
C SER A 73 10.61 -14.36 -13.50
N ALA A 74 11.15 -15.36 -14.22
CA ALA A 74 12.06 -15.12 -15.35
C ALA A 74 11.40 -14.39 -16.55
N VAL A 75 10.09 -14.53 -16.72
CA VAL A 75 9.33 -13.76 -17.73
C VAL A 75 9.15 -12.33 -17.26
N LEU A 76 8.68 -12.14 -16.02
CA LEU A 76 8.33 -10.85 -15.45
C LEU A 76 9.54 -9.96 -15.12
N GLU A 77 10.71 -10.54 -14.78
CA GLU A 77 11.95 -9.81 -14.49
C GLU A 77 12.42 -8.91 -15.63
N LYS A 78 12.03 -9.23 -16.87
CA LYS A 78 12.40 -8.45 -18.07
C LYS A 78 11.44 -7.31 -18.37
N LEU A 79 10.35 -7.20 -17.61
CA LEU A 79 9.25 -6.26 -17.83
C LEU A 79 9.21 -5.21 -16.72
N SER A 80 8.68 -4.04 -17.05
CA SER A 80 8.50 -2.92 -16.12
C SER A 80 7.23 -2.14 -16.43
N GLY A 81 6.69 -1.42 -15.43
CA GLY A 81 5.52 -0.58 -15.62
C GLY A 81 4.30 -1.38 -16.08
N ASN A 82 3.51 -0.81 -16.98
CA ASN A 82 2.25 -1.40 -17.41
C ASN A 82 2.42 -2.78 -18.08
N GLU A 83 3.51 -3.00 -18.83
CA GLU A 83 3.75 -4.30 -19.47
C GLU A 83 3.96 -5.41 -18.43
N TYR A 84 4.60 -5.09 -17.31
CA TYR A 84 4.75 -6.00 -16.19
C TYR A 84 3.39 -6.37 -15.57
N ILE A 85 2.59 -5.34 -15.26
CA ILE A 85 1.27 -5.49 -14.63
C ILE A 85 0.32 -6.30 -15.52
N ASP A 86 0.22 -5.94 -16.80
CA ASP A 86 -0.64 -6.62 -17.76
C ASP A 86 -0.24 -8.08 -17.95
N THR A 87 1.07 -8.34 -17.99
CA THR A 87 1.59 -9.71 -18.13
C THR A 87 1.29 -10.53 -16.89
N PHE A 88 1.46 -9.97 -15.69
CA PHE A 88 1.07 -10.63 -14.45
C PHE A 88 -0.40 -11.04 -14.47
N TRP A 89 -1.31 -10.11 -14.81
CA TRP A 89 -2.75 -10.43 -14.82
C TRP A 89 -3.13 -11.50 -15.83
N LYS A 90 -2.41 -11.61 -16.96
CA LYS A 90 -2.58 -12.74 -17.89
C LYS A 90 -2.25 -14.08 -17.24
N TYR A 91 -1.14 -14.16 -16.50
CA TYR A 91 -0.76 -15.37 -15.78
C TYR A 91 -1.72 -15.66 -14.62
N PHE A 92 -2.06 -14.63 -13.84
CA PHE A 92 -3.00 -14.71 -12.73
C PHE A 92 -4.35 -15.31 -13.15
N ASN A 93 -4.91 -14.82 -14.25
CA ASN A 93 -6.21 -15.29 -14.76
C ASN A 93 -6.13 -16.68 -15.41
N ALA A 94 -4.95 -17.10 -15.87
CA ALA A 94 -4.76 -18.37 -16.57
C ALA A 94 -4.43 -19.54 -15.63
N TYR A 95 -3.81 -19.29 -14.48
CA TYR A 95 -3.28 -20.34 -13.62
C TYR A 95 -3.70 -20.13 -12.17
N SER A 96 -4.48 -21.08 -11.62
CA SER A 96 -4.90 -21.07 -10.22
C SER A 96 -3.72 -21.08 -9.25
N SER A 97 -2.62 -21.75 -9.60
CA SER A 97 -1.39 -21.76 -8.79
C SER A 97 -0.70 -20.39 -8.67
N ILE A 98 -1.16 -19.39 -9.43
CA ILE A 98 -0.71 -18.01 -9.34
C ILE A 98 -1.75 -17.15 -8.63
N SER A 99 -3.05 -17.37 -8.83
CA SER A 99 -4.08 -16.56 -8.18
C SER A 99 -4.44 -16.98 -6.76
N GLU A 100 -4.28 -18.26 -6.43
CA GLU A 100 -4.60 -18.81 -5.12
C GLU A 100 -3.72 -18.19 -4.02
N GLY A 101 -4.37 -17.54 -3.04
CA GLY A 101 -3.70 -16.89 -1.91
C GLY A 101 -3.25 -15.44 -2.15
N PHE A 102 -3.54 -14.85 -3.32
CA PHE A 102 -3.16 -13.46 -3.59
C PHE A 102 -3.85 -12.47 -2.66
N ASP A 103 -5.16 -12.57 -2.46
CA ASP A 103 -5.90 -11.62 -1.60
C ASP A 103 -5.40 -11.69 -0.14
N GLU A 104 -5.11 -12.89 0.36
CA GLU A 104 -4.53 -13.07 1.70
C GLU A 104 -3.12 -12.48 1.78
N PHE A 105 -2.31 -12.66 0.73
CA PHE A 105 -0.98 -12.08 0.64
C PHE A 105 -1.04 -10.54 0.59
N GLU A 106 -1.90 -9.98 -0.26
CA GLU A 106 -2.06 -8.53 -0.42
C GLU A 106 -2.48 -7.88 0.89
N ASN A 107 -3.51 -8.42 1.55
CA ASN A 107 -3.96 -7.92 2.84
C ASN A 107 -2.83 -7.91 3.89
N LYS A 108 -2.07 -9.00 3.96
CA LYS A 108 -0.92 -9.11 4.87
C LYS A 108 0.19 -8.12 4.50
N PHE A 109 0.52 -8.01 3.22
CA PHE A 109 1.57 -7.11 2.72
C PHE A 109 1.23 -5.64 3.02
N VAL A 110 -0.01 -5.23 2.74
CA VAL A 110 -0.50 -3.88 3.02
C VAL A 110 -0.47 -3.57 4.51
N LEU A 111 -0.92 -4.51 5.35
CA LEU A 111 -0.86 -4.35 6.80
C LEU A 111 0.59 -4.21 7.30
N GLU A 112 1.50 -5.09 6.87
CA GLU A 112 2.92 -5.03 7.26
C GLU A 112 3.56 -3.69 6.86
N LYS A 113 3.27 -3.19 5.65
CA LYS A 113 3.72 -1.87 5.19
C LYS A 113 3.15 -0.72 6.02
N ALA A 114 1.88 -0.79 6.39
CA ALA A 114 1.25 0.20 7.26
C ALA A 114 1.88 0.21 8.66
N GLU A 115 2.16 -0.96 9.23
CA GLU A 115 2.87 -1.08 10.50
C GLU A 115 4.30 -0.52 10.43
N GLU A 116 5.05 -0.85 9.38
CA GLU A 116 6.41 -0.34 9.14
C GLU A 116 6.42 1.19 9.01
N TRP A 117 5.47 1.75 8.28
CA TRP A 117 5.30 3.19 8.16
C TRP A 117 4.95 3.84 9.50
N CYS A 118 4.06 3.25 10.29
CA CYS A 118 3.74 3.75 11.64
C CYS A 118 4.98 3.75 12.55
N LYS A 119 5.74 2.64 12.55
CA LYS A 119 6.99 2.51 13.33
C LYS A 119 8.02 3.55 12.92
N SER A 120 8.22 3.74 11.61
CA SER A 120 9.19 4.70 11.06
C SER A 120 8.85 6.15 11.43
N ASN A 121 7.56 6.46 11.57
CA ASN A 121 7.07 7.79 11.92
C ASN A 121 6.78 7.99 13.42
N SER A 122 7.10 6.99 14.26
CA SER A 122 6.77 6.99 15.69
C SER A 122 5.28 7.27 15.96
N ILE A 123 4.41 6.58 15.23
CA ILE A 123 2.95 6.65 15.35
C ILE A 123 2.48 5.45 16.18
N GLU A 124 1.72 5.71 17.25
CA GLU A 124 1.04 4.64 17.96
C GLU A 124 -0.16 4.15 17.16
N TYR A 125 -0.29 2.84 17.01
CA TYR A 125 -1.36 2.23 16.23
C TYR A 125 -1.94 0.98 16.93
N SER A 126 -3.10 0.56 16.46
CA SER A 126 -3.74 -0.72 16.80
C SER A 126 -4.29 -1.36 15.53
N VAL A 127 -4.28 -2.68 15.46
CA VAL A 127 -4.82 -3.46 14.34
C VAL A 127 -6.18 -4.01 14.72
N GLU A 128 -7.19 -3.80 13.88
CA GLU A 128 -8.48 -4.46 14.04
C GLU A 128 -8.38 -5.90 13.50
N LYS A 129 -8.84 -6.87 14.29
CA LYS A 129 -8.75 -8.31 14.00
C LYS A 129 -10.07 -8.85 13.50
#